data_AF-C1MS91-F1
#
_entry.id   AF-C1MS91-F1
#
_cell.length_a   1.000
_cell.length_b   1.000
_cell.length_c   1.000
_cell.angle_alpha   90.00
_cell.angle_beta   90.00
_cell.angle_gamma   90.00
#
_symmetry.space_group_name_H-M   'P 1'
#
loop_
_entity.id
_entity.type
_entity.pdbx_description
1 polymer ?
#
loop_
_entity_poly.entity_id
_entity_poly.type
_entity_poly.pdbx_seq_one_letter_code
_entity_poly.pdbx_strand_id
1 'polypeptide(L)'
;MDAGVNARHRDQCVEEASYAGAKGAALGISLSAPLVYAAHRLSPTFRRFTASAKTGLVVTPFFGLFFLNSELTMNACAQRRNQFAEVIAPK
;
A
#
# COMPACT_ATOMS: atom_id res chain seq x y z
N MET A 1 -17.64 -11.22 -26.76
CA MET A 1 -16.36 -11.83 -26.31
C MET A 1 -15.70 -10.99 -25.21
N ASP A 2 -16.48 -10.23 -24.44
CA ASP A 2 -16.00 -9.04 -23.74
C ASP A 2 -15.74 -9.25 -22.24
N ALA A 3 -16.28 -10.32 -21.66
CA ALA A 3 -16.06 -10.67 -20.26
C ALA A 3 -14.58 -11.04 -19.97
N GLY A 4 -13.90 -11.69 -20.92
CA GLY A 4 -12.50 -12.12 -20.76
C GLY A 4 -11.48 -10.99 -20.82
N VAL A 5 -11.73 -9.96 -21.63
CA VAL A 5 -10.85 -8.77 -21.76
C VAL A 5 -10.94 -7.90 -20.51
N ASN A 6 -12.15 -7.73 -19.96
CA ASN A 6 -12.39 -7.00 -18.72
C ASN A 6 -11.77 -7.68 -17.50
N ALA A 7 -11.78 -9.01 -17.45
CA ALA A 7 -11.11 -9.79 -16.40
C ALA A 7 -9.59 -9.60 -16.45
N ARG A 8 -8.95 -9.75 -17.63
CA ARG A 8 -7.50 -9.53 -17.77
C ARG A 8 -7.06 -8.11 -17.38
N HIS A 9 -7.80 -7.08 -17.78
CA HIS A 9 -7.49 -5.71 -17.36
C HIS A 9 -7.63 -5.51 -15.85
N ARG A 10 -8.64 -6.15 -15.23
CA ARG A 10 -8.82 -6.09 -13.78
C ARG A 10 -7.63 -6.75 -13.08
N ASP A 11 -7.23 -7.92 -13.54
CA ASP A 11 -6.15 -8.68 -12.93
C ASP A 11 -4.80 -7.95 -13.05
N GLN A 12 -4.53 -7.32 -14.20
CA GLN A 12 -3.36 -6.44 -14.38
C GLN A 12 -3.35 -5.27 -13.40
N CYS A 13 -4.49 -4.58 -13.23
CA CYS A 13 -4.57 -3.48 -12.28
C CYS A 13 -4.39 -3.92 -10.81
N VAL A 14 -4.88 -5.12 -10.46
CA VAL A 14 -4.68 -5.70 -9.13
C VAL A 14 -3.22 -6.08 -8.90
N GLU A 15 -2.54 -6.62 -9.92
CA GLU A 15 -1.12 -6.96 -9.86
C GLU A 15 -0.26 -5.70 -9.69
N GLU A 16 -0.50 -4.66 -10.49
CA GLU A 16 0.19 -3.37 -10.36
C GLU A 16 -0.04 -2.73 -8.99
N ALA A 17 -1.29 -2.74 -8.51
CA ALA A 17 -1.63 -2.24 -7.19
C ALA A 17 -0.91 -3.01 -6.08
N SER A 18 -0.87 -4.34 -6.18
CA SER A 18 -0.17 -5.20 -5.22
C SER A 18 1.33 -4.95 -5.21
N TYR A 19 1.93 -4.72 -6.37
CA TYR A 19 3.36 -4.38 -6.49
C TYR A 19 3.67 -2.99 -5.92
N ALA A 20 2.83 -1.99 -6.19
CA ALA A 20 2.94 -0.66 -5.59
C ALA A 20 2.77 -0.71 -4.07
N GLY A 21 1.81 -1.50 -3.59
CA GLY A 21 1.62 -1.81 -2.18
C GLY A 21 2.87 -2.41 -1.56
N ALA A 22 3.46 -3.43 -2.18
CA ALA A 22 4.68 -4.07 -1.68
C ALA A 22 5.85 -3.08 -1.57
N LYS A 23 6.00 -2.15 -2.52
CA LYS A 23 6.98 -1.06 -2.45
C LYS A 23 6.72 -0.12 -1.26
N GLY A 24 5.46 0.29 -1.08
CA GLY A 24 5.04 1.10 0.06
C GLY A 24 5.32 0.40 1.39
N ALA A 25 5.03 -0.90 1.47
CA ALA A 25 5.26 -1.73 2.63
C ALA A 25 6.76 -1.86 2.96
N ALA A 26 7.60 -2.08 1.93
CA ALA A 26 9.05 -2.13 2.06
C ALA A 26 9.60 -0.83 2.64
N LEU A 27 9.13 0.32 2.15
CA LEU A 27 9.47 1.63 2.72
C LEU A 27 9.01 1.72 4.19
N GLY A 28 7.78 1.29 4.48
CA GLY A 28 7.22 1.26 5.83
C GLY A 28 8.09 0.50 6.83
N ILE A 29 8.49 -0.73 6.52
CA ILE A 29 9.39 -1.52 7.39
C ILE A 29 10.78 -0.88 7.47
N SER A 30 11.34 -0.45 6.32
CA SER A 30 12.70 0.07 6.25
C SER A 30 12.91 1.31 7.14
N LEU A 31 11.85 2.09 7.36
CA LEU A 31 11.87 3.26 8.22
C LEU A 31 11.43 2.92 9.65
N SER A 32 10.36 2.14 9.82
CA SER A 32 9.77 1.90 11.15
C SER A 32 10.65 1.03 12.04
N ALA A 33 11.26 -0.03 11.49
CA ALA A 33 12.11 -0.94 12.26
C ALA A 33 13.34 -0.25 12.88
N PRO A 34 14.17 0.51 12.12
CA PRO A 34 15.31 1.22 12.73
C PRO A 34 14.86 2.34 13.67
N LEU A 35 13.74 3.02 13.41
CA LEU A 35 13.20 4.03 14.33
C LEU A 35 12.76 3.41 15.67
N VAL A 36 12.04 2.29 15.63
CA VAL A 36 11.61 1.58 16.85
C VAL A 36 12.82 1.03 17.60
N TYR A 37 13.83 0.52 16.89
CA TYR A 37 15.09 0.08 17.50
C TYR A 37 15.84 1.24 18.16
N ALA A 38 15.99 2.37 17.47
CA ALA A 38 16.63 3.57 18.01
C ALA A 38 15.88 4.11 19.23
N ALA A 39 14.54 4.18 19.17
CA ALA A 39 13.70 4.59 20.28
C ALA A 39 13.87 3.67 21.49
N HIS A 40 13.97 2.35 21.26
CA HIS A 40 14.24 1.38 22.33
C HIS A 40 15.63 1.57 22.97
N ARG A 41 16.66 1.92 22.19
CA ARG A 41 18.03 2.17 22.69
C ARG A 41 18.14 3.49 23.46
N LEU A 42 17.51 4.55 22.96
CA LEU A 42 17.74 5.93 23.43
C LEU A 42 16.77 6.37 24.54
N SER A 43 15.55 5.81 24.59
CA SER A 43 14.53 6.26 25.55
C SER A 43 14.21 5.19 26.61
N PRO A 44 14.36 5.50 27.92
CA PRO A 44 14.04 4.56 28.99
C PRO A 44 12.53 4.24 29.06
N THR A 45 11.67 5.18 28.63
CA THR A 45 10.22 4.96 28.55
C THR A 45 9.88 3.91 27.49
N PHE A 46 10.51 3.98 26.32
CA PHE A 46 10.29 3.03 25.23
C PHE A 46 10.83 1.63 25.54
N ARG A 47 11.80 1.51 26.45
CA ARG A 47 12.28 0.21 26.94
C ARG A 47 11.19 -0.56 27.68
N ARG A 48 10.31 0.14 28.41
CA ARG A 48 9.20 -0.43 29.18
C ARG A 48 8.03 -0.93 28.32
N PHE A 49 7.98 -0.57 27.04
CA PHE A 49 6.95 -1.07 26.14
C PHE A 49 7.08 -2.58 25.93
N THR A 50 5.93 -3.25 25.87
CA THR A 50 5.85 -4.69 25.59
C THR A 50 6.33 -5.00 24.18
N ALA A 51 6.71 -6.25 23.94
CA ALA A 51 7.08 -6.71 22.59
C ALA A 51 5.95 -6.44 21.59
N SER A 52 4.69 -6.75 21.96
CA SER A 52 3.51 -6.51 21.13
C SER A 52 3.36 -5.03 20.74
N ALA A 53 3.53 -4.11 21.68
CA ALA A 53 3.44 -2.67 21.38
C ALA A 53 4.51 -2.23 20.37
N LYS A 54 5.76 -2.71 20.51
CA LYS A 54 6.83 -2.43 19.57
C LYS A 54 6.56 -3.04 18.20
N THR A 55 6.04 -4.26 18.15
CA THR A 55 5.63 -4.91 16.90
C THR A 55 4.53 -4.11 16.21
N GLY A 56 3.53 -3.63 16.94
CA GLY A 56 2.49 -2.76 16.39
C GLY A 56 3.07 -1.51 15.72
N LEU A 57 4.04 -0.85 16.36
CA LEU A 57 4.71 0.33 15.79
C LEU A 57 5.49 0.04 14.48
N VAL A 58 5.94 -1.20 14.26
CA VAL A 58 6.60 -1.62 13.02
C VAL A 58 5.58 -2.05 11.96
N VAL A 59 4.57 -2.83 12.37
CA VAL A 59 3.61 -3.49 11.49
C VAL A 59 2.52 -2.54 10.98
N THR A 60 2.09 -1.57 11.79
CA THR A 60 1.11 -0.57 11.36
C THR A 60 1.59 0.26 10.16
N PRO A 61 2.79 0.86 10.14
CA PRO A 61 3.25 1.59 8.95
C PRO A 61 3.54 0.66 7.76
N PHE A 62 3.89 -0.61 7.98
CA PHE A 62 4.00 -1.61 6.90
C PHE A 62 2.67 -1.78 6.16
N PHE A 63 1.61 -2.16 6.88
CA PHE A 63 0.30 -2.37 6.28
C PHE A 63 -0.33 -1.05 5.82
N GLY A 64 -0.17 0.03 6.59
CA GLY A 64 -0.68 1.34 6.24
C GLY A 64 -0.16 1.81 4.88
N LEU A 65 1.16 1.75 4.65
CA LEU A 65 1.73 2.13 3.36
C LEU A 65 1.45 1.10 2.26
N PHE A 66 1.33 -0.19 2.59
CA PHE A 66 0.88 -1.20 1.63
C PHE A 66 -0.50 -0.83 1.07
N PHE A 67 -1.49 -0.64 1.94
CA PHE A 67 -2.86 -0.35 1.51
C PHE A 67 -2.96 1.00 0.83
N LEU A 68 -2.29 2.04 1.34
CA LEU A 68 -2.34 3.37 0.74
C LEU A 68 -1.82 3.38 -0.71
N ASN A 69 -0.68 2.72 -0.97
CA ASN A 69 -0.10 2.66 -2.31
C ASN A 69 -0.89 1.73 -3.25
N SER A 70 -1.45 0.64 -2.70
CA SER A 70 -2.33 -0.26 -3.45
C SER A 70 -3.59 0.49 -3.90
N GLU A 71 -4.24 1.22 -2.99
CA GLU A 71 -5.44 2.00 -3.28
C GLU A 71 -5.18 3.15 -4.26
N LEU A 72 -4.07 3.88 -4.12
CA LEU A 72 -3.71 4.94 -5.08
C LEU A 72 -3.56 4.39 -6.51
N THR A 73 -2.90 3.25 -6.65
CA THR A 73 -2.70 2.61 -7.96
C THR A 73 -4.01 2.05 -8.51
N MET A 74 -4.84 1.45 -7.66
CA MET A 74 -6.15 0.93 -8.04
C MET A 74 -7.11 2.06 -8.45
N ASN A 75 -7.07 3.19 -7.74
CA ASN A 75 -7.84 4.39 -8.07
C ASN A 75 -7.36 5.02 -9.40
N ALA A 76 -6.04 5.05 -9.64
CA ALA A 76 -5.49 5.48 -10.93
C ALA A 76 -5.94 4.58 -12.10
N CYS A 77 -6.06 3.27 -11.88
CA CYS A 77 -6.66 2.37 -12.87
C CYS A 77 -8.16 2.65 -13.09
N ALA A 78 -8.92 2.91 -12.03
CA ALA A 78 -10.34 3.26 -12.13
C ALA A 78 -10.56 4.59 -12.87
N GLN A 79 -9.76 5.61 -12.59
CA GLN A 79 -9.80 6.90 -13.30
C GLN A 79 -9.51 6.74 -14.80
N ARG A 80 -8.50 5.97 -15.17
CA ARG A 80 -8.19 5.68 -16.58
C ARG A 80 -9.40 5.05 -17.29
N ARG A 81 -10.08 4.08 -16.66
CA ARG A 81 -11.31 3.48 -17.22
C ARG A 81 -12.42 4.51 -17.46
N ASN A 82 -12.65 5.43 -16.52
CA ASN A 82 -13.68 6.47 -16.65
C ASN A 82 -13.36 7.47 -17.79
N GLN A 83 -12.09 7.86 -17.92
CA GLN A 83 -11.65 8.75 -18.99
C GLN A 83 -11.86 8.13 -20.38
N PHE A 84 -11.56 6.84 -20.56
CA PHE A 84 -11.83 6.16 -21.84
C PHE A 84 -13.32 6.04 -22.13
N ALA A 85 -14.17 5.82 -21.12
CA ALA A 85 -15.61 5.76 -21.29
C ALA A 85 -16.20 7.11 -21.74
N GLU A 86 -15.69 8.22 -21.21
CA GLU A 86 -16.12 9.58 -21.56
C GLU A 86 -15.66 10.00 -22.98
N VAL A 87 -14.47 9.56 -23.40
CA VAL A 87 -13.95 9.82 -24.76
C VAL A 87 -14.72 9.04 -25.85
N ILE A 88 -15.23 7.84 -25.54
CA ILE A 88 -15.96 6.99 -26.50
C ILE A 88 -17.46 7.36 -26.58
N ALA A 89 -17.99 8.02 -25.55
CA ALA A 89 -19.33 8.59 -25.56
C ALA A 89 -19.28 10.13 -25.66
N PRO A 90 -18.76 10.71 -26.77
CA PRO A 90 -18.84 12.14 -26.96
C PRO A 90 -20.32 12.52 -27.07
N LYS A 91 -20.70 13.52 -26.28
CA LYS A 91 -22.06 14.05 -26.19
C LYS A 91 -22.49 14.76 -27.47
#